data_AF-A0A2D4RRB7-F1
#
_entry.id   AF-A0A2D4RRB7-F1
#
_cell.length_a   1.000
_cell.length_b   1.000
_cell.length_c   1.000
_cell.angle_alpha   90.00
_cell.angle_beta   90.00
_cell.angle_gamma   90.00
#
_symmetry.space_group_name_H-M   'P 1'
#
loop_
_entity.id
_entity.type
_entity.pdbx_description
1 polymer ?
#
loop_
_entity_poly.entity_id
_entity_poly.type
_entity_poly.pdbx_seq_one_letter_code
_entity_poly.pdbx_strand_id
1 'polypeptide(L)'
;MKTLKITLLLILLCGFFGGCNPTGLRSYIVLTTSKNPQDQREATEELMRLAREGSIVDQIKAEGHLRQLSQSAITEQQELALKPLVWFTFVSDDGYVQERSLARLQGILTHQEWSEAYKLKTIVEVSEFIFGRLGTTEEFKNKKYLANAESSERLSAIKFLVNAYLDLSSKLQQDSVGVFSRFLTLEPTIQNCPREICNLETKTVEDSQNENTLGIQNWNLALEHLKLDLWVNLQSLLDDSRLPKQSRDSLLALNEEVMKLPLSSELRDKLLNQPLE
;
A
#
# COMPACT_ATOMS: atom_id res chain seq x y z
N MET A 1 27.84 15.27 26.50
CA MET A 1 27.35 16.25 25.51
C MET A 1 28.36 16.66 24.42
N LYS A 2 29.67 16.42 24.55
CA LYS A 2 30.66 16.77 23.49
C LYS A 2 30.80 15.69 22.40
N THR A 3 30.63 14.42 22.74
CA THR A 3 30.79 13.27 21.82
C THR A 3 29.68 13.17 20.77
N LEU A 4 28.42 13.44 21.12
CA LEU A 4 27.27 13.37 20.19
C LEU A 4 27.37 14.39 19.04
N LYS A 5 27.94 15.58 19.31
CA LYS A 5 28.14 16.63 18.29
C LYS A 5 29.24 16.27 17.29
N ILE A 6 30.25 15.51 17.72
CA ILE A 6 31.38 15.10 16.87
C ILE A 6 30.94 13.99 15.91
N THR A 7 30.12 13.05 16.37
CA THR A 7 29.55 12.00 15.51
C THR A 7 28.64 12.58 14.43
N LEU A 8 27.80 13.56 14.77
CA LEU A 8 26.92 14.25 13.81
C LEU A 8 27.72 15.05 12.76
N LEU A 9 28.81 15.72 13.21
CA LEU A 9 29.68 16.49 12.32
C LEU A 9 30.46 15.59 11.35
N LEU A 10 30.92 14.41 11.81
CA LEU A 10 31.60 13.41 10.98
C LEU A 10 30.67 12.80 9.91
N ILE A 11 29.41 12.52 10.26
CA ILE A 11 28.40 12.01 9.31
C ILE A 11 28.06 13.06 8.24
N LEU A 12 27.97 14.34 8.64
CA LEU A 12 27.78 15.47 7.72
C LEU A 12 29.00 15.71 6.81
N LEU A 13 30.22 15.59 7.34
CA LEU A 13 31.46 15.71 6.56
C LEU A 13 31.66 14.56 5.57
N CYS A 14 31.25 13.33 5.91
CA CYS A 14 31.23 12.22 4.97
C CYS A 14 30.23 12.44 3.82
N GLY A 15 29.20 13.27 4.00
CA GLY A 15 28.28 13.67 2.93
C GLY A 15 28.87 14.65 1.91
N PHE A 16 29.99 15.31 2.22
CA PHE A 16 30.59 16.34 1.36
C PHE A 16 31.80 15.85 0.54
N PHE A 17 32.44 14.73 0.93
CA PHE A 17 33.70 14.27 0.31
C PHE A 17 33.72 12.82 -0.20
N GLY A 18 32.61 12.09 -0.17
CA GLY A 18 32.57 10.72 -0.71
C GLY A 18 31.23 10.43 -1.36
N GLY A 19 31.18 10.51 -2.69
CA GLY A 19 30.03 10.09 -3.48
C GLY A 19 29.80 8.58 -3.39
N CYS A 20 29.21 8.11 -2.29
CA CYS A 20 28.52 6.83 -2.16
C CYS A 20 27.83 6.77 -0.78
N ASN A 21 27.04 7.77 -0.40
CA ASN A 21 26.06 7.56 0.65
C ASN A 21 24.83 6.94 -0.01
N PRO A 22 24.47 5.69 0.30
CA PRO A 22 23.32 5.04 -0.32
C PRO A 22 22.09 5.90 0.00
N THR A 23 21.35 6.30 -1.04
CA THR A 23 20.21 7.21 -0.97
C THR A 23 19.25 6.84 0.17
N GLY A 24 19.08 5.53 0.42
CA GLY A 24 18.27 5.00 1.52
C GLY A 24 18.71 5.42 2.94
N LEU A 25 20.01 5.44 3.25
CA LEU A 25 20.47 5.85 4.59
C LEU A 25 20.22 7.35 4.82
N ARG A 26 20.46 8.17 3.80
CA ARG A 26 20.20 9.61 3.87
C ARG A 26 18.71 9.87 4.09
N SER A 27 17.85 9.24 3.30
CA SER A 27 16.41 9.40 3.43
C SER A 27 15.88 8.88 4.77
N TYR A 28 16.38 7.74 5.26
CA TYR A 28 16.07 7.26 6.61
C TYR A 28 16.44 8.27 7.71
N ILE A 29 17.62 8.88 7.64
CA ILE A 29 18.04 9.89 8.61
C ILE A 29 17.10 11.10 8.54
N VAL A 30 16.78 11.61 7.34
CA VAL A 30 15.87 12.75 7.19
C VAL A 30 14.48 12.41 7.74
N LEU A 31 13.95 11.24 7.40
CA LEU A 31 12.65 10.74 7.87
C LEU A 31 12.55 10.77 9.40
N THR A 32 13.60 10.33 10.08
CA THR A 32 13.61 10.17 11.55
C THR A 32 14.06 11.40 12.33
N THR A 33 14.76 12.35 11.70
CA THR A 33 15.35 13.52 12.39
C THR A 33 14.73 14.85 12.01
N SER A 34 14.13 14.98 10.81
CA SER A 34 13.49 16.23 10.42
C SER A 34 12.19 16.44 11.20
N LYS A 35 11.95 17.70 11.57
CA LYS A 35 10.67 18.16 12.14
C LYS A 35 9.76 18.78 11.08
N ASN A 36 10.24 18.92 9.85
CA ASN A 36 9.46 19.47 8.74
C ASN A 36 8.71 18.33 8.04
N PRO A 37 7.36 18.35 8.02
CA PRO A 37 6.57 17.31 7.36
C PRO A 37 6.88 17.15 5.87
N GLN A 38 7.28 18.24 5.19
CA GLN A 38 7.63 18.19 3.78
C GLN A 38 8.91 17.38 3.56
N ASP A 39 9.96 17.60 4.37
CA ASP A 39 11.21 16.84 4.28
C ASP A 39 10.96 15.35 4.57
N GLN A 40 10.10 15.03 5.54
CA GLN A 40 9.74 13.65 5.87
C GLN A 40 8.98 12.98 4.72
N ARG A 41 8.08 13.72 4.05
CA ARG A 41 7.37 13.23 2.87
C ARG A 41 8.33 12.95 1.72
N GLU A 42 9.23 13.88 1.42
CA GLU A 42 10.24 13.71 0.36
C GLU A 42 11.14 12.52 0.67
N ALA A 43 11.63 12.40 1.90
CA ALA A 43 12.43 11.26 2.33
C ALA A 43 11.67 9.92 2.21
N THR A 44 10.37 9.91 2.52
CA THR A 44 9.52 8.73 2.36
C THR A 44 9.40 8.34 0.89
N GLU A 45 9.14 9.30 0.00
CA GLU A 45 9.04 9.05 -1.43
C GLU A 45 10.38 8.57 -2.01
N GLU A 46 11.50 9.14 -1.57
CA GLU A 46 12.84 8.66 -1.98
C GLU A 46 13.11 7.22 -1.52
N LEU A 47 12.70 6.84 -0.30
CA LEU A 47 12.79 5.45 0.13
C LEU A 47 11.94 4.55 -0.76
N MET A 48 10.69 4.94 -1.03
CA MET A 48 9.77 4.18 -1.87
C MET A 48 10.31 3.97 -3.30
N ARG A 49 10.97 4.96 -3.90
CA ARG A 49 11.59 4.81 -5.24
C ARG A 49 12.62 3.67 -5.27
N LEU A 50 13.35 3.45 -4.19
CA LEU A 50 14.35 2.37 -4.13
C LEU A 50 13.75 1.00 -4.39
N ALA A 51 12.48 0.76 -4.05
CA ALA A 51 11.83 -0.54 -4.28
C ALA A 51 11.74 -0.92 -5.77
N ARG A 52 11.70 0.06 -6.69
CA ARG A 52 11.70 -0.19 -8.15
C ARG A 52 13.01 0.18 -8.85
N GLU A 53 13.67 1.22 -8.35
CA GLU A 53 14.80 1.87 -9.05
C GLU A 53 16.15 1.60 -8.36
N GLY A 54 16.11 1.14 -7.10
CA GLY A 54 17.30 0.94 -6.28
C GLY A 54 17.99 -0.39 -6.58
N SER A 55 19.30 -0.44 -6.35
CA SER A 55 20.01 -1.72 -6.36
C SER A 55 19.48 -2.65 -5.26
N ILE A 56 19.60 -3.97 -5.44
CA ILE A 56 19.23 -4.96 -4.40
C ILE A 56 19.88 -4.63 -3.04
N VAL A 57 21.13 -4.17 -3.05
CA VAL A 57 21.85 -3.78 -1.83
C VAL A 57 21.20 -2.56 -1.16
N ASP A 58 20.75 -1.58 -1.93
CA ASP A 58 20.08 -0.39 -1.37
C ASP A 58 18.68 -0.74 -0.85
N GLN A 59 17.95 -1.61 -1.56
CA GLN A 59 16.66 -2.12 -1.12
C GLN A 59 16.77 -2.86 0.21
N ILE A 60 17.71 -3.80 0.34
CA ILE A 60 17.95 -4.56 1.58
C ILE A 60 18.32 -3.63 2.75
N LYS A 61 19.15 -2.61 2.51
CA LYS A 61 19.52 -1.63 3.54
C LYS A 61 18.34 -0.77 3.96
N ALA A 62 17.58 -0.24 3.00
CA ALA A 62 16.41 0.59 3.26
C ALA A 62 15.35 -0.20 4.02
N GLU A 63 15.01 -1.41 3.58
CA GLU A 63 14.09 -2.32 4.27
C GLU A 63 14.56 -2.61 5.70
N GLY A 64 15.87 -2.82 5.92
CA GLY A 64 16.42 -3.05 7.25
C GLY A 64 16.19 -1.87 8.19
N HIS A 65 16.38 -0.64 7.69
CA HIS A 65 16.08 0.58 8.43
C HIS A 65 14.59 0.76 8.71
N LEU A 66 13.72 0.48 7.73
CA LEU A 66 12.27 0.54 7.90
C LEU A 66 11.77 -0.47 8.93
N ARG A 67 12.32 -1.68 8.93
CA ARG A 67 12.03 -2.70 9.96
C ARG A 67 12.42 -2.22 11.34
N GLN A 68 13.63 -1.70 11.51
CA GLN A 68 14.07 -1.13 12.78
C GLN A 68 13.13 -0.01 13.24
N LEU A 69 12.74 0.87 12.33
CA LEU A 69 11.85 1.99 12.62
C LEU A 69 10.46 1.53 13.06
N SER A 70 9.89 0.55 12.36
CA SER A 70 8.61 -0.08 12.74
C SER A 70 8.65 -0.80 14.10
N GLN A 71 9.84 -1.09 14.63
CA GLN A 71 10.05 -1.70 15.96
C GLN A 71 10.29 -0.66 17.06
N SER A 72 10.32 0.64 16.73
CA SER A 72 10.61 1.69 17.70
C SER A 72 9.64 1.63 18.88
N ALA A 73 10.10 1.96 20.08
CA ALA A 73 9.20 2.17 21.22
C ALA A 73 8.43 3.50 21.14
N ILE A 74 8.80 4.36 20.19
CA ILE A 74 8.20 5.67 19.96
C ILE A 74 7.16 5.53 18.85
N THR A 75 5.88 5.71 19.18
CA THR A 75 4.75 5.54 18.26
C THR A 75 4.89 6.37 16.99
N GLU A 76 5.28 7.64 17.12
CA GLU A 76 5.46 8.54 15.97
C GLU A 76 6.51 8.00 15.00
N GLN A 77 7.57 7.37 15.52
CA GLN A 77 8.58 6.73 14.70
C GLN A 77 8.07 5.45 14.04
N GLN A 78 7.33 4.61 14.78
CA GLN A 78 6.73 3.40 14.22
C GLN A 78 5.82 3.70 13.01
N GLU A 79 5.06 4.79 13.10
CA GLU A 79 4.12 5.21 12.05
C GLU A 79 4.84 5.68 10.78
N LEU A 80 5.98 6.37 10.90
CA LEU A 80 6.77 6.81 9.75
C LEU A 80 7.25 5.65 8.86
N ALA A 81 7.38 4.44 9.43
CA ALA A 81 7.80 3.27 8.68
C ALA A 81 6.68 2.64 7.83
N LEU A 82 5.40 2.86 8.16
CA LEU A 82 4.30 2.07 7.60
C LEU A 82 4.17 2.26 6.09
N LYS A 83 4.03 3.50 5.63
CA LYS A 83 3.86 3.81 4.21
C LYS A 83 4.97 3.21 3.32
N PRO A 84 6.28 3.46 3.59
CA PRO A 84 7.33 2.86 2.79
C PRO A 84 7.43 1.33 2.99
N LEU A 85 7.12 0.78 4.17
CA LEU A 85 7.13 -0.68 4.38
C LEU A 85 6.02 -1.37 3.56
N VAL A 86 4.83 -0.79 3.49
CA VAL A 86 3.73 -1.26 2.62
C VAL A 86 4.19 -1.25 1.16
N TRP A 87 4.82 -0.15 0.71
CA TRP A 87 5.34 -0.08 -0.64
C TRP A 87 6.38 -1.16 -0.93
N PHE A 88 7.40 -1.32 -0.08
CA PHE A 88 8.41 -2.38 -0.23
C PHE A 88 7.82 -3.78 -0.25
N THR A 89 6.76 -4.02 0.52
CA THR A 89 6.10 -5.33 0.60
C THR A 89 5.50 -5.75 -0.74
N PHE A 90 4.87 -4.83 -1.46
CA PHE A 90 4.08 -5.16 -2.64
C PHE A 90 4.72 -4.73 -3.96
N VAL A 91 5.73 -3.87 -3.93
CA VAL A 91 6.30 -3.22 -5.12
C VAL A 91 7.77 -3.57 -5.36
N SER A 92 8.50 -4.02 -4.33
CA SER A 92 9.93 -4.38 -4.51
C SER A 92 10.09 -5.43 -5.61
N ASP A 93 11.05 -5.25 -6.51
CA ASP A 93 11.35 -6.24 -7.56
C ASP A 93 12.23 -7.39 -7.06
N ASP A 94 12.70 -7.33 -5.81
CA ASP A 94 13.48 -8.36 -5.13
C ASP A 94 12.59 -9.20 -4.20
N GLY A 95 12.44 -10.49 -4.52
CA GLY A 95 11.59 -11.40 -3.75
C GLY A 95 12.00 -11.56 -2.28
N TYR A 96 13.30 -11.47 -1.96
CA TYR A 96 13.76 -11.58 -0.58
C TYR A 96 13.38 -10.34 0.26
N VAL A 97 13.46 -9.15 -0.32
CA VAL A 97 12.99 -7.91 0.29
C VAL A 97 11.47 -7.91 0.46
N GLN A 98 10.72 -8.38 -0.54
CA GLN A 98 9.26 -8.55 -0.45
C GLN A 98 8.87 -9.49 0.71
N GLU A 99 9.45 -10.69 0.77
CA GLU A 99 9.13 -11.70 1.79
C GLU A 99 9.40 -11.18 3.21
N ARG A 100 10.52 -10.48 3.41
CA ARG A 100 10.87 -9.92 4.73
C ARG A 100 9.96 -8.77 5.13
N SER A 101 9.57 -7.93 4.18
CA SER A 101 8.64 -6.82 4.40
C SER A 101 7.23 -7.34 4.69
N LEU A 102 6.79 -8.38 3.96
CA LEU A 102 5.52 -9.08 4.18
C LEU A 102 5.46 -9.70 5.57
N ALA A 103 6.47 -10.51 5.93
CA ALA A 103 6.58 -11.10 7.26
C ALA A 103 6.58 -10.03 8.35
N ARG A 104 7.15 -8.85 8.05
CA ARG A 104 7.09 -7.73 8.97
C ARG A 104 5.66 -7.22 9.15
N LEU A 105 4.95 -6.89 8.07
CA LEU A 105 3.55 -6.42 8.14
C LEU A 105 2.64 -7.44 8.83
N GLN A 106 2.79 -8.73 8.54
CA GLN A 106 2.07 -9.80 9.25
C GLN A 106 2.39 -9.78 10.74
N GLY A 107 3.67 -9.66 11.08
CA GLY A 107 4.13 -9.51 12.46
C GLY A 107 3.51 -8.30 13.15
N ILE A 108 3.28 -7.18 12.43
CA ILE A 108 2.62 -5.99 12.98
C ILE A 108 1.19 -6.30 13.44
N LEU A 109 0.40 -6.90 12.55
CA LEU A 109 -1.02 -7.17 12.79
C LEU A 109 -1.21 -8.23 13.90
N THR A 110 -0.32 -9.20 13.97
CA THR A 110 -0.42 -10.34 14.91
C THR A 110 0.29 -10.11 16.25
N HIS A 111 1.15 -9.09 16.38
CA HIS A 111 1.89 -8.86 17.62
C HIS A 111 0.96 -8.62 18.81
N GLN A 112 1.14 -9.37 19.90
CA GLN A 112 0.24 -9.29 21.06
C GLN A 112 0.32 -7.96 21.81
N GLU A 113 1.54 -7.43 21.97
CA GLU A 113 1.78 -6.23 22.79
C GLU A 113 1.55 -4.90 22.05
N TRP A 114 1.38 -4.95 20.74
CA TRP A 114 1.28 -3.73 19.94
C TRP A 114 -0.13 -3.17 19.96
N SER A 115 -0.23 -1.84 20.01
CA SER A 115 -1.52 -1.17 20.15
C SER A 115 -2.45 -1.45 18.98
N GLU A 116 -3.75 -1.59 19.24
CA GLU A 116 -4.75 -1.69 18.18
C GLU A 116 -4.73 -0.48 17.24
N ALA A 117 -4.39 0.71 17.74
CA ALA A 117 -4.26 1.91 16.92
C ALA A 117 -3.16 1.77 15.86
N TYR A 118 -2.01 1.18 16.21
CA TYR A 118 -0.93 0.95 15.27
C TYR A 118 -1.27 -0.13 14.23
N LYS A 119 -1.96 -1.19 14.66
CA LYS A 119 -2.48 -2.23 13.76
C LYS A 119 -3.51 -1.66 12.78
N LEU A 120 -4.44 -0.83 13.28
CA LEU A 120 -5.42 -0.15 12.43
C LEU A 120 -4.74 0.77 11.41
N LYS A 121 -3.73 1.55 11.82
CA LYS A 121 -2.95 2.37 10.89
C LYS A 121 -2.28 1.52 9.81
N THR A 122 -1.78 0.34 10.17
CA THR A 122 -1.20 -0.59 9.19
C THR A 122 -2.25 -1.04 8.17
N ILE A 123 -3.45 -1.42 8.62
CA ILE A 123 -4.58 -1.76 7.73
C ILE A 123 -4.93 -0.57 6.82
N VAL A 124 -4.98 0.65 7.37
CA VAL A 124 -5.27 1.87 6.62
C VAL A 124 -4.22 2.14 5.54
N GLU A 125 -2.92 2.02 5.84
CA GLU A 125 -1.86 2.25 4.84
C GLU A 125 -1.90 1.20 3.71
N VAL A 126 -2.18 -0.07 4.05
CA VAL A 126 -2.42 -1.12 3.04
C VAL A 126 -3.69 -0.82 2.23
N SER A 127 -4.71 -0.24 2.85
CA SER A 127 -5.94 0.17 2.16
C SER A 127 -5.69 1.30 1.17
N GLU A 128 -4.93 2.33 1.55
CA GLU A 128 -4.56 3.44 0.66
C GLU A 128 -3.71 2.94 -0.52
N PHE A 129 -2.90 1.89 -0.32
CA PHE A 129 -2.22 1.17 -1.40
C PHE A 129 -3.20 0.49 -2.36
N ILE A 130 -4.14 -0.32 -1.84
CA ILE A 130 -5.18 -0.98 -2.63
C ILE A 130 -6.03 0.04 -3.41
N PHE A 131 -6.33 1.18 -2.79
CA PHE A 131 -7.10 2.27 -3.40
C PHE A 131 -6.31 3.04 -4.46
N GLY A 132 -5.04 2.70 -4.71
CA GLY A 132 -4.16 3.38 -5.66
C GLY A 132 -3.76 4.79 -5.23
N ARG A 133 -3.93 5.17 -3.97
CA ARG A 133 -3.61 6.51 -3.43
C ARG A 133 -2.20 6.60 -2.83
N LEU A 134 -1.54 5.45 -2.67
CA LEU A 134 -0.14 5.35 -2.29
C LEU A 134 0.72 5.24 -3.56
N GLY A 135 1.78 6.05 -3.64
CA GLY A 135 2.69 6.08 -4.78
C GLY A 135 3.82 7.09 -4.61
N THR A 136 4.69 7.16 -5.61
CA THR A 136 5.76 8.16 -5.71
C THR A 136 5.33 9.30 -6.63
N THR A 137 5.77 10.52 -6.34
CA THR A 137 5.55 11.64 -7.27
C THR A 137 6.54 11.52 -8.42
N GLU A 138 6.04 11.52 -9.65
CA GLU A 138 6.85 11.56 -10.87
C GLU A 138 6.50 12.81 -11.68
N GLU A 139 7.44 13.29 -12.50
CA GLU A 139 7.27 14.49 -13.31
C GLU A 139 7.40 14.15 -14.79
N PHE A 140 6.43 14.59 -15.59
CA PHE A 140 6.44 14.43 -17.04
C PHE A 140 5.91 15.71 -17.70
N LYS A 141 6.67 16.27 -18.64
CA LYS A 141 6.35 17.55 -19.31
C LYS A 141 5.95 18.67 -18.31
N ASN A 142 6.70 18.84 -17.22
CA ASN A 142 6.45 19.81 -16.13
C ASN A 142 5.13 19.61 -15.36
N LYS A 143 4.46 18.46 -15.51
CA LYS A 143 3.29 18.09 -14.69
C LYS A 143 3.69 16.97 -13.73
N LYS A 144 3.34 17.15 -12.46
CA LYS A 144 3.52 16.12 -11.41
C LYS A 144 2.32 15.20 -11.38
N TYR A 145 2.57 13.91 -11.28
CA TYR A 145 1.53 12.90 -11.10
C TYR A 145 1.95 11.86 -10.06
N LEU A 146 0.95 11.14 -9.54
CA LEU A 146 1.18 10.00 -8.67
C LEU A 146 1.43 8.76 -9.55
N ALA A 147 2.59 8.16 -9.39
CA ALA A 147 2.91 6.84 -9.91
C ALA A 147 2.62 5.82 -8.81
N ASN A 148 1.44 5.20 -8.88
CA ASN A 148 0.95 4.25 -7.89
C ASN A 148 1.31 2.81 -8.27
N ALA A 149 0.68 1.86 -7.59
CA ALA A 149 0.88 0.43 -7.79
C ALA A 149 0.13 -0.13 -9.01
N GLU A 150 0.69 -1.21 -9.56
CA GLU A 150 0.07 -2.03 -10.59
C GLU A 150 -1.10 -2.86 -10.03
N SER A 151 -1.99 -3.30 -10.90
CA SER A 151 -3.17 -4.10 -10.53
C SER A 151 -2.76 -5.41 -9.84
N SER A 152 -1.71 -6.07 -10.32
CA SER A 152 -1.16 -7.30 -9.73
C SER A 152 -0.63 -7.08 -8.30
N GLU A 153 0.04 -5.96 -8.06
CA GLU A 153 0.56 -5.58 -6.74
C GLU A 153 -0.60 -5.29 -5.77
N ARG A 154 -1.65 -4.60 -6.23
CA ARG A 154 -2.86 -4.34 -5.44
C ARG A 154 -3.61 -5.62 -5.10
N LEU A 155 -3.67 -6.57 -6.01
CA LEU A 155 -4.25 -7.90 -5.75
C LEU A 155 -3.48 -8.63 -4.63
N SER A 156 -2.14 -8.54 -4.63
CA SER A 156 -1.32 -9.10 -3.55
C SER A 156 -1.63 -8.46 -2.20
N ALA A 157 -1.86 -7.14 -2.16
CA ALA A 157 -2.28 -6.43 -0.96
C ALA A 157 -3.69 -6.80 -0.47
N ILE A 158 -4.64 -7.02 -1.40
CA ILE A 158 -5.98 -7.54 -1.09
C ILE A 158 -5.87 -8.91 -0.42
N LYS A 159 -5.10 -9.83 -1.02
CA LYS A 159 -4.87 -11.17 -0.47
C LYS A 159 -4.24 -11.11 0.92
N PHE A 160 -3.27 -10.22 1.12
CA PHE A 160 -2.68 -10.00 2.44
C PHE A 160 -3.73 -9.61 3.50
N LEU A 161 -4.58 -8.63 3.23
CA LEU A 161 -5.61 -8.20 4.20
C LEU A 161 -6.64 -9.30 4.48
N VAL A 162 -7.10 -10.00 3.43
CA VAL A 162 -8.07 -11.08 3.58
C VAL A 162 -7.48 -12.25 4.37
N ASN A 163 -6.25 -12.66 4.07
CA ASN A 163 -5.57 -13.73 4.79
C ASN A 163 -5.31 -13.38 6.26
N ALA A 164 -5.00 -12.11 6.56
CA ALA A 164 -4.79 -11.67 7.94
C ALA A 164 -6.09 -11.54 8.74
N TYR A 165 -7.25 -11.47 8.08
CA TYR A 165 -8.53 -11.08 8.69
C TYR A 165 -8.91 -11.93 9.91
N LEU A 166 -8.76 -13.25 9.82
CA LEU A 166 -9.13 -14.16 10.91
C LEU A 166 -8.22 -14.04 12.14
N ASP A 167 -6.99 -13.53 11.96
CA ASP A 167 -6.02 -13.34 13.04
C ASP A 167 -6.16 -11.96 13.72
N LEU A 168 -7.03 -11.09 13.19
CA LEU A 168 -7.30 -9.77 13.77
C LEU A 168 -8.20 -9.86 15.00
N SER A 169 -8.12 -8.83 15.87
CA SER A 169 -9.10 -8.66 16.95
C SER A 169 -10.50 -8.39 16.37
N SER A 170 -11.56 -8.68 17.13
CA SER A 170 -12.94 -8.46 16.67
C SER A 170 -13.18 -7.02 16.21
N LYS A 171 -12.55 -6.04 16.88
CA LYS A 171 -12.66 -4.63 16.48
C LYS A 171 -11.99 -4.37 15.13
N LEU A 172 -10.75 -4.84 14.93
CA LEU A 172 -10.03 -4.69 13.68
C LEU A 172 -10.68 -5.45 12.52
N GLN A 173 -11.35 -6.58 12.79
CA GLN A 173 -12.20 -7.27 11.80
C GLN A 173 -13.35 -6.38 11.34
N GLN A 174 -14.05 -5.71 12.25
CA GLN A 174 -15.12 -4.78 11.90
C GLN A 174 -14.60 -3.56 11.13
N ASP A 175 -13.49 -2.96 11.56
CA ASP A 175 -12.85 -1.85 10.86
C ASP A 175 -12.42 -2.27 9.43
N SER A 176 -11.96 -3.51 9.26
CA SER A 176 -11.59 -4.07 7.95
C SER A 176 -12.78 -4.27 7.02
N VAL A 177 -13.97 -4.61 7.53
CA VAL A 177 -15.19 -4.66 6.69
C VAL A 177 -15.51 -3.28 6.11
N GLY A 178 -15.33 -2.22 6.89
CA GLY A 178 -15.47 -0.84 6.40
C GLY A 178 -14.49 -0.49 5.29
N VAL A 179 -13.24 -0.97 5.39
CA VAL A 179 -12.24 -0.86 4.30
C VAL A 179 -12.70 -1.58 3.04
N PHE A 180 -13.16 -2.83 3.17
CA PHE A 180 -13.63 -3.63 2.04
C PHE A 180 -14.83 -2.96 1.34
N SER A 181 -15.81 -2.48 2.11
CA SER A 181 -16.96 -1.73 1.59
C SER A 181 -16.52 -0.49 0.80
N ARG A 182 -15.58 0.29 1.34
CA ARG A 182 -15.02 1.47 0.65
C ARG A 182 -14.31 1.11 -0.66
N PHE A 183 -13.62 -0.04 -0.73
CA PHE A 183 -12.99 -0.47 -1.97
C PHE A 183 -14.02 -0.91 -3.02
N LEU A 184 -15.01 -1.70 -2.60
CA LEU A 184 -16.05 -2.23 -3.47
C LEU A 184 -16.89 -1.10 -4.09
N THR A 185 -17.11 -0.02 -3.34
CA THR A 185 -17.79 1.20 -3.79
C THR A 185 -16.86 2.24 -4.44
N LEU A 186 -15.55 1.98 -4.54
CA LEU A 186 -14.58 2.94 -5.08
C LEU A 186 -14.87 3.25 -6.56
N GLU A 187 -15.00 4.53 -6.89
CA GLU A 187 -15.11 4.97 -8.26
C GLU A 187 -13.74 5.17 -8.92
N PRO A 188 -13.63 4.99 -10.24
CA PRO A 188 -12.41 5.30 -11.00
C PRO A 188 -12.10 6.82 -10.91
N THR A 189 -10.98 7.18 -10.27
CA THR A 189 -10.36 8.52 -10.30
C THR A 189 -8.90 8.49 -10.80
N ILE A 190 -8.41 9.52 -11.50
CA ILE A 190 -7.05 9.50 -12.10
C ILE A 190 -5.94 9.12 -11.10
N GLN A 191 -6.16 9.41 -9.81
CA GLN A 191 -5.30 9.04 -8.70
C GLN A 191 -5.21 7.52 -8.52
N ASN A 192 -6.30 6.78 -8.69
CA ASN A 192 -6.37 5.33 -8.52
C ASN A 192 -6.19 4.52 -9.82
N CYS A 193 -5.91 5.17 -10.94
CA CYS A 193 -5.60 4.47 -12.20
C CYS A 193 -4.29 3.68 -12.08
N PRO A 194 -4.26 2.36 -12.36
CA PRO A 194 -3.05 1.55 -12.32
C PRO A 194 -1.92 2.08 -13.21
N ARG A 195 -0.67 1.91 -12.75
CA ARG A 195 0.54 2.44 -13.42
C ARG A 195 0.73 1.89 -14.84
N GLU A 196 0.45 0.61 -15.03
CA GLU A 196 0.56 -0.13 -16.29
C GLU A 196 -0.51 0.24 -17.32
N ILE A 197 -1.61 0.88 -16.88
CA ILE A 197 -2.71 1.33 -17.75
C ILE A 197 -2.58 2.81 -18.07
N CYS A 198 -2.31 3.64 -17.05
CA CYS A 198 -2.24 5.08 -17.21
C CYS A 198 -0.91 5.52 -17.84
N ASN A 199 -0.89 5.59 -19.18
CA ASN A 199 0.21 6.17 -19.95
C ASN A 199 0.47 7.63 -19.52
N LEU A 200 1.75 7.98 -19.36
CA LEU A 200 2.26 9.31 -19.01
C LEU A 200 1.76 10.42 -19.95
N GLU A 201 1.51 10.09 -21.20
CA GLU A 201 0.95 11.01 -22.20
C GLU A 201 -0.54 11.31 -21.93
N THR A 202 -1.33 10.31 -21.52
CA THR A 202 -2.75 10.52 -21.15
C THR A 202 -2.93 11.28 -19.83
N LYS A 203 -1.93 11.30 -18.94
CA LYS A 203 -1.93 12.15 -17.74
C LYS A 203 -1.72 13.65 -18.06
N THR A 204 -1.27 13.99 -19.26
CA THR A 204 -0.89 15.37 -19.61
C THR A 204 -1.88 16.11 -20.50
N VAL A 205 -2.89 15.47 -21.10
CA VAL A 205 -3.64 16.09 -22.20
C VAL A 205 -5.15 16.11 -21.89
N GLU A 206 -5.61 17.24 -21.36
CA GLU A 206 -6.94 17.78 -21.69
C GLU A 206 -6.94 18.12 -23.19
N ASP A 207 -6.86 17.13 -24.08
CA ASP A 207 -7.21 17.35 -25.47
C ASP A 207 -7.39 16.09 -26.34
N SER A 208 -8.39 16.23 -27.20
CA SER A 208 -8.81 15.43 -28.34
C SER A 208 -9.49 14.07 -28.12
N GLN A 209 -10.63 14.00 -28.79
CA GLN A 209 -11.68 13.02 -28.83
C GLN A 209 -11.19 11.62 -29.25
N ASN A 210 -11.73 10.59 -28.60
CA ASN A 210 -11.62 9.13 -28.86
C ASN A 210 -10.50 8.30 -28.20
N GLU A 211 -9.28 8.79 -27.95
CA GLU A 211 -8.24 7.94 -27.32
C GLU A 211 -8.40 7.82 -25.79
N ASN A 212 -8.87 8.87 -25.13
CA ASN A 212 -9.11 8.87 -23.67
C ASN A 212 -10.20 7.88 -23.24
N THR A 213 -11.17 7.55 -24.11
CA THR A 213 -12.27 6.64 -23.76
C THR A 213 -11.79 5.19 -23.61
N LEU A 214 -10.81 4.76 -24.42
CA LEU A 214 -10.26 3.40 -24.36
C LEU A 214 -9.41 3.20 -23.09
N GLY A 215 -8.59 4.19 -22.72
CA GLY A 215 -7.81 4.17 -21.47
C GLY A 215 -8.70 4.13 -20.22
N ILE A 216 -9.80 4.91 -20.21
CA ILE A 216 -10.78 4.91 -19.13
C ILE A 216 -11.53 3.57 -19.06
N GLN A 217 -11.89 2.96 -20.19
CA GLN A 217 -12.54 1.63 -20.21
C GLN A 217 -11.63 0.52 -19.66
N ASN A 218 -10.36 0.49 -20.08
CA ASN A 218 -9.38 -0.50 -19.60
C ASN A 218 -9.14 -0.38 -18.08
N TRP A 219 -9.11 0.85 -17.58
CA TRP A 219 -8.97 1.11 -16.16
C TRP A 219 -10.22 0.73 -15.38
N ASN A 220 -11.42 1.07 -15.86
CA ASN A 220 -12.67 0.61 -15.26
C ASN A 220 -12.67 -0.92 -15.12
N LEU A 221 -12.30 -1.62 -16.20
CA LEU A 221 -12.20 -3.09 -16.20
C LEU A 221 -11.20 -3.61 -15.16
N ALA A 222 -10.01 -3.01 -15.06
CA ALA A 222 -9.00 -3.41 -14.06
C ALA A 222 -9.49 -3.20 -12.61
N LEU A 223 -10.15 -2.07 -12.34
CA LEU A 223 -10.73 -1.81 -11.03
C LEU A 223 -11.88 -2.78 -10.71
N GLU A 224 -12.74 -3.09 -11.68
CA GLU A 224 -13.82 -4.06 -11.50
C GLU A 224 -13.28 -5.48 -11.24
N HIS A 225 -12.21 -5.90 -11.93
CA HIS A 225 -11.55 -7.17 -11.64
C HIS A 225 -11.00 -7.23 -10.21
N LEU A 226 -10.34 -6.16 -9.73
CA LEU A 226 -9.87 -6.11 -8.34
C LEU A 226 -11.01 -6.20 -7.32
N LYS A 227 -12.17 -5.58 -7.62
CA LYS A 227 -13.36 -5.69 -6.78
C LYS A 227 -13.89 -7.12 -6.74
N LEU A 228 -13.93 -7.81 -7.89
CA LEU A 228 -14.30 -9.21 -7.97
C LEU A 228 -13.33 -10.08 -7.17
N ASP A 229 -12.03 -9.87 -7.33
CA ASP A 229 -11.01 -10.60 -6.57
C ASP A 229 -11.22 -10.42 -5.07
N LEU A 230 -11.41 -9.19 -4.58
CA LEU A 230 -11.71 -8.97 -3.16
C LEU A 230 -12.96 -9.75 -2.74
N TRP A 231 -14.04 -9.65 -3.51
CA TRP A 231 -15.30 -10.31 -3.19
C TRP A 231 -15.15 -11.84 -3.10
N VAL A 232 -14.52 -12.49 -4.07
CA VAL A 232 -14.27 -13.95 -4.05
C VAL A 232 -13.44 -14.33 -2.82
N ASN A 233 -12.39 -13.57 -2.51
CA ASN A 233 -11.56 -13.84 -1.34
C ASN A 233 -12.37 -13.67 -0.03
N LEU A 234 -13.26 -12.68 0.07
CA LEU A 234 -14.13 -12.52 1.24
C LEU A 234 -15.18 -13.62 1.39
N GLN A 235 -15.73 -14.12 0.28
CA GLN A 235 -16.66 -15.25 0.33
C GLN A 235 -16.00 -16.49 0.93
N SER A 236 -14.76 -16.78 0.54
CA SER A 236 -14.01 -17.92 1.10
C SER A 236 -13.85 -17.85 2.63
N LEU A 237 -13.93 -16.66 3.23
CA LEU A 237 -13.93 -16.50 4.69
C LEU A 237 -15.25 -16.91 5.35
N LEU A 238 -16.39 -16.76 4.66
CA LEU A 238 -17.71 -17.06 5.23
C LEU A 238 -17.84 -18.53 5.63
N ASP A 239 -17.16 -19.40 4.88
CA ASP A 239 -17.11 -20.85 5.12
C ASP A 239 -16.12 -21.25 6.21
N ASP A 240 -15.23 -20.34 6.65
CA ASP A 240 -14.30 -20.64 7.74
C ASP A 240 -15.03 -20.67 9.09
N SER A 241 -14.95 -21.83 9.75
CA SER A 241 -15.53 -22.08 11.06
C SER A 241 -14.99 -21.18 12.19
N ARG A 242 -13.78 -20.61 12.02
CA ARG A 242 -13.14 -19.71 12.99
C ARG A 242 -13.71 -18.30 12.94
N LEU A 243 -14.45 -17.94 11.89
CA LEU A 243 -15.01 -16.61 11.71
C LEU A 243 -16.03 -16.29 12.82
N PRO A 244 -15.80 -15.24 13.64
CA PRO A 244 -16.76 -14.87 14.67
C PRO A 244 -18.13 -14.52 14.08
N LYS A 245 -19.22 -14.85 14.78
CA LYS A 245 -20.59 -14.60 14.29
C LYS A 245 -20.81 -13.15 13.85
N GLN A 246 -20.37 -12.18 14.66
CA GLN A 246 -20.50 -10.76 14.32
C GLN A 246 -19.76 -10.39 13.03
N SER A 247 -18.56 -10.94 12.81
CA SER A 247 -17.78 -10.71 11.59
C SER A 247 -18.42 -11.38 10.38
N ARG A 248 -19.00 -12.58 10.56
CA ARG A 248 -19.81 -13.25 9.55
C ARG A 248 -21.03 -12.42 9.16
N ASP A 249 -21.79 -11.91 10.13
CA ASP A 249 -22.97 -11.09 9.88
C ASP A 249 -22.59 -9.80 9.12
N SER A 250 -21.48 -9.15 9.47
CA SER A 250 -20.97 -7.97 8.74
C SER A 250 -20.51 -8.28 7.31
N LEU A 251 -19.84 -9.41 7.08
CA LEU A 251 -19.44 -9.84 5.74
C LEU A 251 -20.64 -10.25 4.88
N LEU A 252 -21.66 -10.87 5.47
CA LEU A 252 -22.93 -11.17 4.77
C LEU A 252 -23.66 -9.88 4.37
N ALA A 253 -23.74 -8.90 5.26
CA ALA A 253 -24.32 -7.59 4.93
C ALA A 253 -23.57 -6.90 3.78
N LEU A 254 -22.23 -6.95 3.80
CA LEU A 254 -21.41 -6.44 2.71
C LEU A 254 -21.69 -7.17 1.39
N ASN A 255 -21.86 -8.49 1.42
CA ASN A 255 -22.19 -9.28 0.24
C ASN A 255 -23.52 -8.84 -0.41
N GLU A 256 -24.54 -8.54 0.39
CA GLU A 256 -25.81 -8.00 -0.11
C GLU A 256 -25.68 -6.61 -0.75
N GLU A 257 -24.76 -5.77 -0.25
CA GLU A 257 -24.44 -4.48 -0.85
C GLU A 257 -23.72 -4.63 -2.19
N VAL A 258 -22.82 -5.60 -2.32
CA VAL A 258 -22.07 -5.87 -3.56
C VAL A 258 -23.01 -6.18 -4.73
N MET A 259 -24.07 -6.93 -4.48
CA MET A 259 -25.08 -7.26 -5.50
C MET A 259 -25.80 -6.03 -6.07
N LYS A 260 -25.73 -4.89 -5.38
CA LYS A 260 -26.31 -3.61 -5.81
C LYS A 260 -25.31 -2.70 -6.51
N LEU A 261 -24.04 -3.10 -6.62
CA LEU A 261 -23.00 -2.27 -7.24
C LEU A 261 -23.20 -2.14 -8.75
N PRO A 262 -22.86 -0.96 -9.32
CA PRO A 262 -22.88 -0.72 -10.75
C PRO A 262 -21.65 -1.38 -11.41
N LEU A 263 -21.61 -2.70 -11.41
CA LEU A 263 -20.63 -3.50 -12.15
C LEU A 263 -21.06 -3.63 -13.61
N SER A 264 -20.09 -3.69 -14.51
CA SER A 264 -20.33 -4.08 -15.90
C SER A 264 -21.12 -5.39 -15.99
N SER A 265 -21.93 -5.54 -17.03
CA SER A 265 -22.76 -6.73 -17.25
C SER A 265 -21.91 -8.01 -17.29
N GLU A 266 -20.72 -7.95 -17.87
CA GLU A 266 -19.79 -9.07 -17.94
C GLU A 266 -19.34 -9.55 -16.55
N LEU A 267 -19.01 -8.62 -15.65
CA LEU A 267 -18.65 -8.98 -14.27
C LEU A 267 -19.85 -9.41 -13.45
N ARG A 268 -21.01 -8.77 -13.66
CA ARG A 268 -22.25 -9.18 -13.00
C ARG A 268 -22.64 -10.61 -13.38
N ASP A 269 -22.45 -10.98 -14.64
CA ASP A 269 -22.68 -12.35 -15.11
C ASP A 269 -21.66 -13.32 -14.51
N LYS A 270 -20.38 -12.94 -14.36
CA LYS A 270 -19.40 -13.76 -13.63
C LYS A 270 -19.77 -13.94 -12.16
N LEU A 271 -20.26 -12.90 -11.48
CA LEU A 271 -20.74 -12.96 -10.10
C LEU A 271 -21.96 -13.86 -9.92
N LEU A 272 -22.93 -13.75 -10.84
CA LEU A 272 -24.18 -14.51 -10.79
C LEU A 272 -24.01 -15.99 -11.17
N ASN A 273 -23.00 -16.30 -11.98
CA ASN A 273 -22.75 -17.65 -12.48
C ASN A 273 -21.67 -18.41 -11.70
N GLN A 274 -21.07 -17.83 -10.66
CA GLN A 274 -20.22 -18.60 -9.75
C GLN A 274 -21.10 -19.45 -8.82
N PRO A 275 -20.90 -20.77 -8.79
CA PRO A 275 -21.63 -21.62 -7.86
C PRO A 275 -21.24 -21.23 -6.43
N LEU A 276 -22.25 -21.06 -5.58
CA LEU A 276 -22.10 -21.10 -4.13
C LEU A 276 -21.74 -22.55 -3.76
N GLU A 277 -20.48 -22.94 -3.95
CA GLU A 277 -19.93 -24.22 -3.50
C GLU A 277 -19.00 -24.03 -2.30
#